data_AF-A0A1A2DZG8-F1
#
_entry.id   AF-A0A1A2DZG8-F1
#
_cell.length_a   1.000
_cell.length_b   1.000
_cell.length_c   1.000
_cell.angle_alpha   90.00
_cell.angle_beta   90.00
_cell.angle_gamma   90.00
#
_symmetry.space_group_name_H-M   'P 1'
#
loop_
_entity.id
_entity.type
_entity.pdbx_description
1 polymer ?
#
loop_
_entity_poly.entity_id
_entity_poly.type
_entity_poly.pdbx_seq_one_letter_code
_entity_poly.pdbx_strand_id
1 'polypeptide(L)'
;MLVDPEVLRAFAGEVSTASEAIKSADVGFKATTSADGLAGSTTQWAMRLVGEHLTKKADAIAKNVEDMGGAVRGAGDRYEVTDCSLAGTFDGLF
;
A
#
# COMPACT_ATOMS: atom_id res chain seq x y z
N MET A 1 13.10 -23.74 -1.95
CA MET A 1 14.26 -23.20 -2.67
C MET A 1 14.78 -22.00 -1.87
N LEU A 2 16.07 -21.68 -1.95
CA LEU A 2 16.62 -20.43 -1.38
C LEU A 2 16.37 -19.30 -2.39
N VAL A 3 15.87 -18.17 -1.90
CA VAL A 3 15.59 -17.00 -2.75
C VAL A 3 16.87 -16.21 -3.00
N ASP A 4 17.05 -15.67 -4.20
CA ASP A 4 18.16 -14.78 -4.54
C ASP A 4 18.06 -13.45 -3.76
N PRO A 5 19.07 -13.08 -2.96
CA PRO A 5 19.09 -11.84 -2.18
C PRO A 5 19.05 -10.56 -3.03
N GLU A 6 19.59 -10.57 -4.25
CA GLU A 6 19.55 -9.41 -5.14
C GLU A 6 18.13 -9.15 -5.65
N VAL A 7 17.40 -10.23 -5.97
CA VAL A 7 15.98 -10.17 -6.35
C VAL A 7 15.14 -9.65 -5.19
N LEU A 8 15.43 -10.07 -3.96
CA LEU A 8 14.75 -9.56 -2.76
C LEU A 8 15.02 -8.06 -2.56
N ARG A 9 16.25 -7.58 -2.72
CA ARG A 9 16.56 -6.15 -2.62
C ARG A 9 15.89 -5.32 -3.71
N ALA A 10 15.90 -5.80 -4.96
CA ALA A 10 15.20 -5.16 -6.07
C ALA A 10 13.69 -5.08 -5.82
N PHE A 11 13.09 -6.18 -5.37
CA PHE A 11 11.66 -6.24 -5.02
C PHE A 11 11.31 -5.28 -3.88
N ALA A 12 12.14 -5.20 -2.83
CA ALA A 12 11.94 -4.24 -1.74
C ALA A 12 12.00 -2.78 -2.22
N GLY A 13 12.84 -2.48 -3.23
CA GLY A 13 12.89 -1.18 -3.88
C GLY A 13 11.60 -0.87 -4.65
N GLU A 14 11.13 -1.81 -5.47
CA GLU A 14 9.91 -1.66 -6.26
C GLU A 14 8.67 -1.47 -5.38
N VAL A 15 8.59 -2.23 -4.29
CA VAL A 15 7.53 -2.15 -3.30
C VAL A 15 7.51 -0.78 -2.59
N SER A 16 8.67 -0.21 -2.28
CA SER A 16 8.76 1.15 -1.73
C SER A 16 8.21 2.19 -2.72
N THR A 17 8.62 2.12 -3.98
CA THR A 17 8.13 2.99 -5.06
C THR A 17 6.62 2.85 -5.26
N ALA A 18 6.10 1.64 -5.21
CA ALA A 18 4.67 1.38 -5.32
C ALA A 18 3.88 1.97 -4.15
N SER A 19 4.38 1.84 -2.91
CA SER A 19 3.73 2.44 -1.72
C SER A 19 3.69 3.98 -1.83
N GLU A 20 4.78 4.60 -2.29
CA GLU A 20 4.82 6.06 -2.53
C GLU A 20 3.87 6.48 -3.66
N ALA A 21 3.79 5.70 -4.75
CA ALA A 21 2.84 5.94 -5.84
C ALA A 21 1.37 5.87 -5.35
N ILE A 22 1.05 4.92 -4.47
CA ILE A 22 -0.30 4.81 -3.87
C ILE A 22 -0.60 6.02 -2.98
N LYS A 23 0.35 6.42 -2.12
CA LYS A 23 0.19 7.59 -1.23
C LYS A 23 0.05 8.89 -2.04
N SER A 24 0.87 9.08 -3.07
CA SER A 24 0.85 10.27 -3.93
C SER A 24 -0.39 10.39 -4.82
N ALA A 25 -1.09 9.29 -5.10
CA ALA A 25 -2.34 9.33 -5.86
C ALA A 25 -3.42 10.15 -5.13
N ASP A 26 -3.35 10.24 -3.79
CA ASP A 26 -4.18 11.06 -2.91
C ASP A 26 -5.68 11.01 -3.26
N VAL A 27 -6.16 9.79 -3.46
CA VAL A 27 -7.54 9.51 -3.92
C VAL A 27 -8.59 9.97 -2.93
N GLY A 28 -8.26 9.96 -1.62
CA GLY A 28 -9.14 10.43 -0.56
C GLY A 28 -9.36 11.94 -0.60
N PHE A 29 -8.29 12.73 -0.76
CA PHE A 29 -8.41 14.18 -0.90
C PHE A 29 -9.16 14.57 -2.18
N LYS A 30 -8.82 13.93 -3.31
CA LYS A 30 -9.50 14.16 -4.60
C LYS A 30 -10.99 13.84 -4.52
N ALA A 31 -11.37 12.76 -3.87
CA ALA A 31 -12.78 12.42 -3.67
C ALA A 31 -13.46 13.42 -2.72
N THR A 32 -12.82 13.78 -1.62
CA THR A 32 -13.35 14.74 -0.62
C THR A 32 -13.70 16.08 -1.26
N THR A 33 -12.83 16.60 -2.12
CA THR A 33 -12.96 17.93 -2.73
C THR A 33 -13.76 17.91 -4.05
N SER A 34 -14.12 16.73 -4.57
CA SER A 34 -14.79 16.59 -5.87
C SER A 34 -16.14 17.29 -5.99
N ALA A 35 -16.83 17.52 -4.86
CA ALA A 35 -18.11 18.22 -4.82
C ALA A 35 -18.04 19.64 -4.24
N ASP A 36 -16.83 20.16 -3.97
CA ASP A 36 -16.67 21.53 -3.49
C ASP A 36 -17.22 22.51 -4.53
N GLY A 37 -18.06 23.46 -4.09
CA GLY A 37 -18.71 24.43 -4.97
C GLY A 37 -20.03 23.97 -5.62
N LEU A 38 -20.45 22.71 -5.48
CA LEU A 38 -21.81 22.32 -5.87
C LEU A 38 -22.88 22.90 -4.94
N ALA A 39 -23.98 23.36 -5.53
CA ALA A 39 -25.15 23.81 -4.77
C ALA A 39 -25.85 22.60 -4.11
N GLY A 40 -26.01 22.64 -2.79
CA GLY A 40 -26.63 21.57 -2.00
C GLY A 40 -25.63 20.85 -1.11
N SER A 41 -25.91 20.83 0.20
CA SER A 41 -25.02 20.32 1.24
C SER A 41 -24.85 18.79 1.23
N THR A 42 -25.84 18.05 0.72
CA THR A 42 -25.84 16.58 0.78
C THR A 42 -24.74 15.96 -0.09
N THR A 43 -24.49 16.47 -1.29
CA THR A 43 -23.46 15.94 -2.19
C THR A 43 -22.06 16.22 -1.66
N GLN A 44 -21.84 17.41 -1.11
CA GLN A 44 -20.58 17.76 -0.44
C GLN A 44 -20.32 16.90 0.79
N TRP A 45 -21.35 16.64 1.59
CA TRP A 45 -21.25 15.74 2.74
C TRP A 45 -20.97 14.30 2.30
N ALA A 46 -21.64 13.80 1.27
CA ALA A 46 -21.43 12.46 0.74
C ALA A 46 -20.00 12.27 0.22
N MET A 47 -19.45 13.26 -0.47
CA MET A 47 -18.07 13.21 -0.97
C MET A 47 -17.03 13.24 0.15
N ARG A 48 -17.28 13.93 1.26
CA ARG A 48 -16.47 13.81 2.48
C ARG A 48 -16.46 12.39 3.04
N LEU A 49 -17.61 11.74 3.13
CA LEU A 49 -17.71 10.36 3.63
C LEU A 49 -16.99 9.37 2.71
N VAL A 50 -17.17 9.50 1.39
CA VAL A 50 -16.49 8.67 0.39
C VAL A 50 -14.98 8.91 0.44
N GLY A 51 -14.54 10.16 0.52
CA GLY A 51 -13.13 10.52 0.64
C GLY A 51 -12.46 9.91 1.87
N GLU A 52 -13.11 9.98 3.04
CA GLU A 52 -12.60 9.34 4.26
C GLU A 52 -12.49 7.82 4.11
N HIS A 53 -13.47 7.18 3.47
CA HIS A 53 -13.42 5.74 3.21
C HIS A 53 -12.26 5.37 2.26
N LEU A 54 -12.07 6.15 1.20
CA LEU A 54 -10.99 5.94 0.23
C LEU A 54 -9.61 6.16 0.85
N THR A 55 -9.45 7.17 1.72
CA THR A 55 -8.21 7.37 2.49
C THR A 55 -7.88 6.11 3.31
N LYS A 56 -8.83 5.60 4.11
CA LYS A 56 -8.62 4.39 4.93
C LYS A 56 -8.20 3.18 4.09
N LYS A 57 -8.80 3.01 2.90
CA LYS A 57 -8.46 1.91 1.99
C LYS A 57 -7.08 2.11 1.35
N ALA A 58 -6.76 3.31 0.89
CA ALA A 58 -5.46 3.62 0.31
C ALA A 58 -4.33 3.45 1.33
N ASP A 59 -4.52 3.90 2.57
CA ASP A 59 -3.55 3.73 3.66
C ASP A 59 -3.33 2.26 4.00
N ALA A 60 -4.40 1.44 4.03
CA ALA A 60 -4.29 0.01 4.27
C ALA A 60 -3.50 -0.70 3.16
N ILE A 61 -3.74 -0.36 1.89
CA ILE A 61 -2.98 -0.92 0.77
C ILE A 61 -1.52 -0.48 0.86
N ALA A 62 -1.26 0.81 1.09
CA ALA A 62 0.10 1.34 1.17
C ALA A 62 0.89 0.70 2.33
N LYS A 63 0.23 0.45 3.46
CA LYS A 63 0.78 -0.28 4.61
C LYS A 63 1.07 -1.74 4.28
N ASN A 64 0.13 -2.46 3.66
CA ASN A 64 0.36 -3.86 3.27
C ASN A 64 1.54 -4.00 2.31
N VAL A 65 1.68 -3.05 1.38
CA VAL A 65 2.82 -2.96 0.46
C VAL A 65 4.11 -2.68 1.25
N GLU A 66 4.11 -1.72 2.17
CA GLU A 66 5.27 -1.44 3.02
C GLU A 66 5.70 -2.64 3.89
N ASP A 67 4.75 -3.35 4.48
CA ASP A 67 4.96 -4.56 5.28
C ASP A 67 5.57 -5.69 4.41
N MET A 68 5.12 -5.83 3.17
CA MET A 68 5.69 -6.76 2.18
C MET A 68 7.18 -6.45 1.91
N GLY A 69 7.52 -5.17 1.75
CA GLY A 69 8.89 -4.71 1.51
C GLY A 69 9.78 -4.92 2.73
N GLY A 70 9.25 -4.72 3.94
CA GLY A 70 9.92 -5.02 5.20
C GLY A 70 10.23 -6.51 5.37
N ALA A 71 9.26 -7.38 5.08
CA ALA A 71 9.44 -8.83 5.13
C ALA A 71 10.53 -9.31 4.16
N VAL A 72 10.52 -8.78 2.94
CA VAL A 72 11.49 -9.12 1.88
C VAL A 72 12.89 -8.60 2.19
N ARG A 73 13.02 -7.35 2.69
CA ARG A 73 14.32 -6.80 3.11
C ARG A 73 14.91 -7.60 4.27
N GLY A 74 14.09 -7.91 5.27
CA GLY A 74 14.49 -8.76 6.40
C GLY A 74 14.86 -10.20 5.97
N ALA A 75 14.31 -10.69 4.85
CA ALA A 75 14.72 -11.96 4.26
C ALA A 75 16.05 -11.86 3.49
N GLY A 76 16.26 -10.78 2.73
CA GLY A 76 17.48 -10.52 1.97
C GLY A 76 18.73 -10.29 2.84
N ASP A 77 18.56 -9.79 4.06
CA ASP A 77 19.67 -9.59 5.01
C ASP A 77 20.05 -10.87 5.78
N ARG A 78 19.15 -11.85 5.87
CA ARG A 78 19.38 -13.10 6.62
C ARG A 78 19.99 -14.23 5.79
N TYR A 79 20.19 -14.05 4.48
CA TYR A 79 20.81 -14.98 3.51
C TYR A 79 20.22 -16.41 3.40
N GLU A 80 19.34 -16.84 4.31
CA GLU A 80 18.67 -18.13 4.28
C GLU A 80 17.16 -17.97 4.53
N VAL A 81 16.41 -17.53 3.51
CA VAL A 81 14.94 -17.62 3.54
C VAL A 81 14.46 -18.57 2.47
N THR A 82 13.62 -19.51 2.90
CA THR A 82 12.94 -20.45 2.01
C THR A 82 11.69 -19.83 1.42
N ASP A 83 11.37 -20.14 0.15
CA ASP A 83 10.14 -19.67 -0.52
C ASP A 83 8.89 -19.83 0.34
N CYS A 84 8.76 -20.95 1.07
CA CYS A 84 7.60 -21.22 1.91
C CYS A 84 7.48 -20.24 3.08
N SER A 85 8.61 -19.85 3.69
CA SER A 85 8.61 -18.85 4.77
C SER A 85 8.28 -17.45 4.26
N LEU A 86 8.72 -17.11 3.05
CA LEU A 86 8.41 -15.83 2.41
C LEU A 86 6.94 -15.76 1.97
N ALA A 87 6.41 -16.86 1.42
CA ALA A 87 4.99 -16.96 1.07
C ALA A 87 4.10 -16.80 2.31
N GLY A 88 4.50 -17.37 3.45
CA GLY A 88 3.79 -17.22 4.72
C GLY A 88 3.74 -15.77 5.24
N THR A 89 4.76 -14.94 4.98
CA THR A 89 4.69 -13.50 5.32
C THR A 89 3.74 -12.70 4.44
N PHE A 90 3.34 -13.22 3.29
CA PHE A 90 2.35 -12.59 2.42
C PHE A 90 0.92 -13.07 2.70
N ASP A 91 0.75 -14.12 3.49
CA ASP A 91 -0.56 -14.66 3.85
C ASP A 91 -1.30 -13.67 4.79
N GLY A 92 -2.50 -13.25 4.40
CA GLY A 92 -3.28 -12.23 5.10
C GLY A 92 -2.91 -10.78 4.78
N LEU A 93 -1.94 -10.52 3.89
CA LEU A 93 -1.90 -9.25 3.18
C LEU A 93 -3.08 -9.26 2.19
N PHE A 94 -4.01 -8.31 2.38
CA PHE A 94 -5.28 -8.10 1.66
C PHE A 94 -6.53 -8.80 2.23
#